data_AF-B4H2W8-F1
#
_entry.id   AF-B4H2W8-F1
#
_cell.length_a   1.000
_cell.length_b   1.000
_cell.length_c   1.000
_cell.angle_alpha   90.00
_cell.angle_beta   90.00
_cell.angle_gamma   90.00
#
_symmetry.space_group_name_H-M   'P 1'
#
loop_
_entity.id
_entity.type
_entity.pdbx_description
1 polymer ?
#
loop_
_entity_poly.entity_id
_entity_poly.type
_entity_poly.pdbx_seq_one_letter_code
_entity_poly.pdbx_strand_id
1 'polypeptide(L)'
;MLPAIKGDKWQQQRRSRYGAWDDPGVSMFAVVGQEPLDNMLTMMTPLPLGTSDLDKEAYPMIHKTSDADYAVFRTVKFHVEQLVFDRTLQMRPKESQKRIDTEIIRALVKERRSEMVAASRRIQLQRNVPELRDLQLEINVAKTAPERQEEHALGSEAEKQLELQLGKEKLVAEKKTKAFREALMSQLAETTKNRLQEQQETQARERRELLELQKNYALEQSQEAEKLALRRKELQESLKKTTAQKQAALEIEARKNVGRPQRGILDSFGPRTAAFVAKDMKRRADEIQAREINSARLGAELSQIRRDRETNDELFIDLLEREYHAKDSKKFLEKIAAQQAASYANREQVCLQRTAAKYFREQWAAIGNNIPRDSTSFGERQHRLNTGRNAMMHEKNMQCHHEMVELAIANKHRRKADAEATCGITSALAQLQNAEDLAVKEERLRMLRSEPREVLNAIRPFALTASEHTVLNLETSKRI
;
A
#
# COMPACT_ATOMS: atom_id res chain seq x y z
N MET A 1 -19.27 32.95 15.02
CA MET A 1 -18.12 32.03 15.13
C MET A 1 -18.63 30.74 15.75
N LEU A 2 -18.84 29.71 14.91
CA LEU A 2 -19.20 28.36 15.36
C LEU A 2 -17.90 27.59 15.73
N PRO A 3 -17.92 26.72 16.74
CA PRO A 3 -16.74 25.99 17.17
C PRO A 3 -16.37 24.91 16.16
N ALA A 4 -15.12 24.92 15.72
CA ALA A 4 -14.54 23.87 14.90
C ALA A 4 -14.41 22.57 15.72
N ILE A 5 -15.29 21.62 15.43
CA ILE A 5 -15.17 20.24 15.87
C ILE A 5 -13.87 19.69 15.27
N LYS A 6 -12.90 19.36 16.12
CA LYS A 6 -11.67 18.65 15.75
C LYS A 6 -12.05 17.29 15.16
N GLY A 7 -12.01 17.20 13.84
CA GLY A 7 -12.04 15.93 13.14
C GLY A 7 -10.63 15.36 13.07
N ASP A 8 -10.28 14.49 14.02
CA ASP A 8 -9.21 13.51 13.81
C ASP A 8 -9.65 12.58 12.67
N LYS A 9 -9.29 12.92 11.44
CA LYS A 9 -9.28 12.00 10.31
C LYS A 9 -7.87 11.97 9.75
N TRP A 10 -7.09 11.06 10.31
CA TRP A 10 -5.95 10.46 9.64
C TRP A 10 -6.34 10.09 8.21
N GLN A 11 -5.84 10.84 7.22
CA GLN A 11 -5.71 10.35 5.85
C GLN A 11 -4.55 9.34 5.81
N GLN A 12 -4.72 8.20 6.47
CA GLN A 12 -4.14 6.98 5.94
C GLN A 12 -4.95 6.68 4.68
N GLN A 13 -4.30 6.50 3.53
CA GLN A 13 -4.89 5.75 2.44
C GLN A 13 -5.48 4.49 3.07
N ARG A 14 -6.82 4.39 3.06
CA ARG A 14 -7.52 3.19 3.51
C ARG A 14 -7.04 2.05 2.60
N ARG A 15 -5.99 1.33 3.04
CA ARG A 15 -5.89 -0.10 2.73
C ARG A 15 -7.17 -0.69 3.29
N SER A 16 -8.05 -1.17 2.42
CA SER A 16 -9.27 -1.84 2.81
C SER A 16 -8.90 -3.01 3.71
N ARG A 17 -9.04 -2.84 5.03
CA ARG A 17 -8.92 -3.93 6.00
C ARG A 17 -10.19 -4.75 5.90
N TYR A 18 -10.08 -5.95 5.36
CA TYR A 18 -11.16 -6.93 5.36
C TYR A 18 -11.05 -7.72 6.66
N GLY A 19 -12.03 -7.55 7.56
CA GLY A 19 -12.05 -8.24 8.86
C GLY A 19 -11.88 -9.76 8.74
N ALA A 20 -11.38 -10.37 9.82
CA ALA A 20 -10.91 -11.75 9.99
C ALA A 20 -9.60 -12.15 9.29
N TRP A 21 -9.18 -11.46 8.23
CA TRP A 21 -8.00 -11.84 7.43
C TRP A 21 -6.74 -11.00 7.73
N ASP A 22 -6.86 -10.03 8.63
CA ASP A 22 -5.74 -9.24 9.16
C ASP A 22 -5.38 -9.63 10.60
N ASP A 23 -6.16 -10.50 11.25
CA ASP A 23 -5.95 -10.90 12.65
C ASP A 23 -6.26 -12.42 12.84
N PRO A 24 -5.25 -13.26 13.14
CA PRO A 24 -5.39 -14.73 13.18
C PRO A 24 -6.29 -15.26 14.32
N GLY A 25 -6.78 -14.39 15.21
CA GLY A 25 -7.69 -14.75 16.30
C GLY A 25 -9.20 -14.76 15.93
N VAL A 26 -9.57 -14.41 14.69
CA VAL A 26 -10.98 -14.31 14.26
C VAL A 26 -11.32 -15.46 13.30
N SER A 27 -12.36 -16.22 13.63
CA SER A 27 -12.77 -17.44 12.91
C SER A 27 -12.95 -17.24 11.40
N MET A 28 -12.36 -18.15 10.61
CA MET A 28 -12.42 -18.19 9.13
C MET A 28 -13.84 -18.37 8.57
N PHE A 29 -14.81 -18.78 9.39
CA PHE A 29 -16.21 -18.97 8.97
C PHE A 29 -17.08 -17.71 9.16
N ALA A 30 -16.53 -16.60 9.66
CA ALA A 30 -17.25 -15.32 9.76
C ALA A 30 -17.32 -14.61 8.39
N VAL A 31 -17.94 -15.26 7.40
CA VAL A 31 -18.09 -14.76 6.03
C VAL A 31 -19.42 -14.02 5.89
N VAL A 32 -19.56 -12.86 6.52
CA VAL A 32 -20.45 -11.77 6.06
C VAL A 32 -19.86 -10.48 6.62
N GLY A 33 -19.79 -9.42 5.81
CA GLY A 33 -19.30 -8.09 6.20
C GLY A 33 -20.11 -7.49 7.36
N GLN A 34 -19.83 -7.93 8.58
CA GLN A 34 -20.17 -7.20 9.78
C GLN A 34 -19.23 -6.01 9.85
N GLU A 35 -19.83 -4.82 9.96
CA GLU A 35 -19.13 -3.59 10.27
C GLU A 35 -18.17 -3.82 11.45
N PRO A 36 -17.00 -3.16 11.52
CA PRO A 36 -16.26 -3.14 12.77
C PRO A 36 -17.19 -2.50 13.81
N LEU A 37 -17.67 -3.30 14.76
CA LEU A 37 -18.35 -2.79 15.93
C LEU A 37 -17.36 -1.85 16.61
N ASP A 38 -17.71 -0.56 16.70
CA ASP A 38 -16.97 0.38 17.53
C ASP A 38 -16.78 -0.26 18.90
N ASN A 39 -15.53 -0.24 19.37
CA ASN A 39 -15.02 -0.91 20.56
C ASN A 39 -16.06 -0.87 21.71
N MET A 40 -16.86 -1.95 21.87
CA MET A 40 -17.94 -1.99 22.88
C MET A 40 -17.41 -1.87 24.32
N LEU A 41 -16.10 -2.03 24.50
CA LEU A 41 -15.38 -1.73 25.74
C LEU A 41 -15.41 -0.24 26.14
N THR A 42 -15.63 0.69 25.20
CA THR A 42 -15.77 2.12 25.51
C THR A 42 -17.16 2.51 26.01
N MET A 43 -18.16 1.63 25.83
CA MET A 43 -19.54 1.81 26.30
C MET A 43 -19.82 1.09 27.63
N MET A 44 -18.90 0.24 28.10
CA MET A 44 -19.02 -0.43 29.39
C MET A 44 -18.36 0.42 30.47
N THR A 45 -19.09 0.71 31.54
CA THR A 45 -18.52 1.30 32.76
C THR A 45 -17.39 0.40 33.28
N PRO A 46 -16.18 0.94 33.54
CA PRO A 46 -15.12 0.14 34.14
C PRO A 46 -15.58 -0.36 35.51
N LEU A 47 -15.55 -1.68 35.71
CA LEU A 47 -15.83 -2.28 37.00
C LEU A 47 -14.77 -1.79 38.02
N PRO A 48 -15.17 -1.56 39.29
CA PRO A 48 -14.23 -1.15 40.33
C PRO A 48 -13.14 -2.21 40.45
N LEU A 49 -11.89 -1.75 40.48
CA LEU A 49 -10.69 -2.58 40.62
C LEU A 49 -10.79 -3.42 41.89
N GLY A 50 -11.27 -4.65 41.72
CA GLY A 50 -11.27 -5.70 42.73
C GLY A 50 -10.04 -6.59 42.56
N THR A 51 -9.62 -7.18 43.67
CA THR A 51 -8.37 -7.91 43.92
C THR A 51 -8.24 -9.25 43.17
N SER A 52 -8.48 -9.30 41.85
CA SER A 52 -8.46 -10.56 41.08
C SER A 52 -7.26 -10.72 40.13
N ASP A 53 -6.18 -9.94 40.32
CA ASP A 53 -4.97 -10.04 39.48
C ASP A 53 -4.08 -11.27 39.78
N LEU A 54 -4.54 -12.21 40.62
CA LEU A 54 -3.74 -13.36 41.07
C LEU A 54 -4.01 -14.69 40.34
N ASP A 55 -5.06 -14.81 39.52
CA ASP A 55 -5.32 -16.04 38.74
C ASP A 55 -5.05 -15.82 37.25
N LYS A 56 -3.82 -16.15 36.83
CA LYS A 56 -3.42 -16.15 35.40
C LYS A 56 -4.02 -17.32 34.60
N GLU A 57 -4.70 -18.26 35.26
CA GLU A 57 -5.32 -19.43 34.63
C GLU A 57 -6.82 -19.26 34.33
N ALA A 58 -7.47 -18.20 34.81
CA ALA A 58 -8.90 -17.98 34.60
C ALA A 58 -9.24 -17.34 33.24
N TYR A 59 -8.25 -16.90 32.47
CA TYR A 59 -8.46 -16.47 31.09
C TYR A 59 -8.27 -17.66 30.15
N PRO A 60 -9.28 -18.07 29.35
CA PRO A 60 -9.04 -18.98 28.25
C PRO A 60 -8.14 -18.24 27.26
N MET A 61 -6.83 -18.45 27.39
CA MET A 61 -5.84 -17.90 26.48
C MET A 61 -6.21 -18.33 25.07
N ILE A 62 -6.43 -17.33 24.23
CA ILE A 62 -6.33 -17.38 22.77
C ILE A 62 -5.18 -18.33 22.43
N HIS A 63 -5.50 -19.53 21.96
CA HIS A 63 -4.51 -20.53 21.61
C HIS A 63 -3.55 -19.92 20.59
N LYS A 64 -2.25 -19.98 20.89
CA LYS A 64 -1.20 -19.61 19.94
C LYS A 64 -1.36 -20.52 18.73
N THR A 65 -1.72 -19.93 17.58
CA THR A 65 -1.81 -20.65 16.32
C THR A 65 -0.43 -21.19 15.96
N SER A 66 -0.39 -22.44 15.47
CA SER A 66 0.83 -23.14 15.08
C SER A 66 1.57 -22.38 13.96
N ASP A 67 2.90 -22.43 13.91
CA ASP A 67 3.70 -21.86 12.82
C ASP A 67 3.26 -22.39 11.44
N ALA A 68 2.71 -23.61 11.39
CA ALA A 68 2.12 -24.19 10.19
C ALA A 68 0.85 -23.44 9.76
N ASP A 69 -0.01 -23.05 10.70
CA ASP A 69 -1.23 -22.27 10.41
C ASP A 69 -0.85 -20.86 9.95
N TYR A 70 0.22 -20.29 10.51
CA TYR A 70 0.73 -18.98 10.09
C TYR A 70 1.29 -19.01 8.67
N ALA A 71 1.96 -20.11 8.27
CA ALA A 71 2.47 -20.29 6.92
C ALA A 71 1.33 -20.48 5.89
N VAL A 72 0.31 -21.27 6.23
CA VAL A 72 -0.90 -21.42 5.40
C VAL A 72 -1.66 -20.09 5.30
N PHE A 73 -1.77 -19.34 6.39
CA PHE A 73 -2.39 -18.02 6.39
C PHE A 73 -1.64 -17.02 5.50
N ARG A 74 -0.30 -16.99 5.55
CA ARG A 74 0.51 -16.11 4.70
C ARG A 74 0.39 -16.46 3.22
N THR A 75 0.40 -17.74 2.88
CA THR A 75 0.29 -18.19 1.48
C THR A 75 -1.08 -17.93 0.90
N VAL A 76 -2.15 -18.15 1.67
CA VAL A 76 -3.52 -17.80 1.26
C VAL A 76 -3.70 -16.28 1.16
N LYS A 77 -3.18 -15.52 2.13
CA LYS A 77 -3.18 -14.04 2.09
C LYS A 77 -2.51 -13.51 0.82
N PHE A 78 -1.34 -14.04 0.48
CA PHE A 78 -0.62 -13.65 -0.73
C PHE A 78 -1.41 -13.95 -2.01
N HIS A 79 -2.06 -15.12 -2.12
CA HIS A 79 -2.90 -15.45 -3.28
C HIS A 79 -4.16 -14.59 -3.36
N VAL A 80 -4.79 -14.25 -2.23
CA VAL A 80 -5.96 -13.36 -2.21
C VAL A 80 -5.56 -11.93 -2.54
N GLU A 81 -4.41 -11.46 -2.05
CA GLU A 81 -3.86 -10.15 -2.40
C GLU A 81 -3.53 -10.07 -3.89
N GLN A 82 -2.96 -11.13 -4.48
CA GLN A 82 -2.76 -11.23 -5.93
C GLN A 82 -4.08 -11.24 -6.70
N LEU A 83 -5.07 -12.03 -6.29
CA LEU A 83 -6.39 -12.04 -6.93
C LEU A 83 -7.11 -10.69 -6.81
N VAL A 84 -6.95 -9.98 -5.68
CA VAL A 84 -7.50 -8.63 -5.50
C VAL A 84 -6.74 -7.63 -6.38
N PHE A 85 -5.41 -7.75 -6.45
CA PHE A 85 -4.56 -6.90 -7.28
C PHE A 85 -4.87 -7.08 -8.77
N ASP A 86 -4.94 -8.32 -9.25
CA ASP A 86 -5.32 -8.69 -10.61
C ASP A 86 -6.73 -8.21 -10.94
N ARG A 87 -7.66 -8.35 -9.99
CA ARG A 87 -9.01 -7.79 -10.14
C ARG A 87 -8.95 -6.27 -10.22
N THR A 88 -8.16 -5.58 -9.39
CA THR A 88 -8.04 -4.11 -9.47
C THR A 88 -7.35 -3.61 -10.74
N LEU A 89 -6.39 -4.36 -11.30
CA LEU A 89 -5.71 -4.06 -12.56
C LEU A 89 -6.61 -4.30 -13.77
N GLN A 90 -7.51 -5.28 -13.71
CA GLN A 90 -8.44 -5.64 -14.78
C GLN A 90 -9.81 -4.94 -14.67
N MET A 91 -10.07 -4.19 -13.59
CA MET A 91 -11.34 -3.49 -13.39
C MET A 91 -11.45 -2.32 -14.36
N ARG A 92 -12.46 -2.37 -15.24
CA ARG A 92 -12.74 -1.28 -16.17
C ARG A 92 -13.09 -0.01 -15.38
N PRO A 93 -12.70 1.19 -15.86
CA PRO A 93 -12.99 2.47 -15.17
C PRO A 93 -14.48 2.63 -14.78
N LYS A 94 -15.40 2.09 -15.61
CA LYS A 94 -16.85 2.08 -15.36
C LYS A 94 -17.28 1.30 -14.11
N GLU A 95 -16.56 0.26 -13.71
CA GLU A 95 -16.88 -0.53 -12.51
C GLU A 95 -16.30 0.09 -11.24
N SER A 96 -15.16 0.79 -11.36
CA SER A 96 -14.61 1.60 -10.27
C SER A 96 -15.54 2.77 -9.89
N GLN A 97 -16.13 3.44 -10.88
CA GLN A 97 -17.10 4.52 -10.68
C GLN A 97 -18.40 4.03 -10.04
N LYS A 98 -18.94 2.89 -10.51
CA LYS A 98 -20.13 2.27 -9.87
C LYS A 98 -19.90 1.95 -8.40
N ARG A 99 -18.71 1.51 -8.01
CA ARG A 99 -18.39 1.27 -6.59
C ARG A 99 -18.38 2.56 -5.78
N ILE A 100 -17.71 3.60 -6.27
CA ILE A 100 -17.67 4.91 -5.64
C ILE A 100 -19.10 5.47 -5.48
N ASP A 101 -19.91 5.38 -6.54
CA ASP A 101 -21.31 5.84 -6.51
C ASP A 101 -22.14 5.05 -5.48
N THR A 102 -21.96 3.71 -5.41
CA THR A 102 -22.66 2.90 -4.40
C THR A 102 -22.20 3.20 -2.97
N GLU A 103 -20.92 3.54 -2.77
CA GLU A 103 -20.38 3.94 -1.47
C GLU A 103 -20.92 5.31 -1.05
N ILE A 104 -21.01 6.26 -1.98
CA ILE A 104 -21.63 7.58 -1.75
C ILE A 104 -23.11 7.42 -1.40
N ILE A 105 -23.86 6.58 -2.14
CA ILE A 105 -25.26 6.31 -1.85
C ILE A 105 -25.42 5.68 -0.45
N ARG A 106 -24.57 4.72 -0.08
CA ARG A 106 -24.58 4.13 1.28
C ARG A 106 -24.26 5.16 2.37
N ALA A 107 -23.30 6.05 2.14
CA ALA A 107 -22.97 7.13 3.07
C ALA A 107 -24.15 8.09 3.27
N LEU A 108 -24.81 8.51 2.18
CA LEU A 108 -25.99 9.38 2.21
C LEU A 108 -27.17 8.72 2.94
N VAL A 109 -27.40 7.42 2.74
CA VAL A 109 -28.44 6.68 3.46
C VAL A 109 -28.14 6.60 4.97
N LYS A 110 -26.86 6.43 5.35
CA LYS A 110 -26.44 6.39 6.75
C LYS A 110 -26.62 7.76 7.44
N GLU A 111 -26.22 8.84 6.78
CA GLU A 111 -26.43 10.21 7.29
C GLU A 111 -27.93 10.50 7.48
N ARG A 112 -28.76 10.23 6.46
CA ARG A 112 -30.21 10.42 6.54
C ARG A 112 -30.85 9.61 7.67
N ARG A 113 -30.39 8.38 7.92
CA ARG A 113 -30.85 7.56 9.04
C ARG A 113 -30.45 8.16 10.39
N SER A 114 -29.23 8.68 10.50
CA SER A 114 -28.76 9.33 11.73
C SER A 114 -29.55 10.61 12.05
N GLU A 115 -29.90 11.41 11.04
CA GLU A 115 -30.74 12.59 11.16
C GLU A 115 -32.15 12.23 11.61
N MET A 116 -32.73 11.17 11.02
CA MET A 116 -34.06 10.68 11.40
C MET A 116 -34.09 10.18 12.86
N VAL A 117 -33.06 9.48 13.30
CA VAL A 117 -32.93 9.02 14.70
C VAL A 117 -32.78 10.22 15.65
N ALA A 118 -31.97 11.22 15.30
CA ALA A 118 -31.82 12.43 16.09
C ALA A 118 -33.12 13.24 16.17
N ALA A 119 -33.86 13.36 15.07
CA ALA A 119 -35.17 14.02 15.04
C ALA A 119 -36.22 13.24 15.87
N SER A 120 -36.25 11.92 15.76
CA SER A 120 -37.11 11.06 16.59
C SER A 120 -36.80 11.22 18.08
N ARG A 121 -35.52 11.23 18.46
CA ARG A 121 -35.07 11.45 19.84
C ARG A 121 -35.47 12.82 20.37
N ARG A 122 -35.42 13.87 19.56
CA ARG A 122 -35.90 15.21 19.93
C ARG A 122 -37.41 15.21 20.20
N ILE A 123 -38.21 14.57 19.34
CA ILE A 123 -39.66 14.46 19.53
C ILE A 123 -39.98 13.65 20.80
N GLN A 124 -39.25 12.56 21.04
CA GLN A 124 -39.40 11.76 22.26
C GLN A 124 -39.04 12.56 23.52
N LEU A 125 -37.98 13.38 23.50
CA LEU A 125 -37.62 14.26 24.61
C LEU A 125 -38.68 15.34 24.86
N GLN A 126 -39.19 15.98 23.80
CA GLN A 126 -40.29 16.95 23.90
C GLN A 126 -41.57 16.34 24.48
N ARG A 127 -41.82 15.05 24.21
CA ARG A 127 -42.96 14.33 24.78
C ARG A 127 -42.70 13.87 26.21
N ASN A 128 -41.54 13.28 26.50
CA ASN A 128 -41.31 12.54 27.74
C ASN A 128 -40.75 13.40 28.89
N VAL A 129 -40.15 14.56 28.60
CA VAL A 129 -39.61 15.44 29.64
C VAL A 129 -40.68 16.45 30.07
N PRO A 130 -41.09 16.47 31.35
CA PRO A 130 -42.17 17.33 31.84
C PRO A 130 -41.84 18.82 31.69
N GLU A 131 -40.60 19.24 32.02
CA GLU A 131 -40.16 20.64 31.88
C GLU A 131 -40.28 21.17 30.43
N LEU A 132 -39.97 20.35 29.43
CA LEU A 132 -40.10 20.73 28.02
C LEU A 132 -41.56 20.76 27.56
N ARG A 133 -42.41 19.93 28.17
CA ARG A 133 -43.85 19.90 27.90
C ARG A 133 -44.52 21.13 28.51
N ASP A 134 -44.14 21.51 29.72
CA ASP A 134 -44.63 22.70 30.41
C ASP A 134 -44.17 23.97 29.70
N LEU A 135 -42.90 24.06 29.29
CA LEU A 135 -42.41 25.14 28.43
C LEU A 135 -43.14 25.18 27.08
N GLN A 136 -43.44 24.05 26.46
CA GLN A 136 -44.20 24.02 25.21
C GLN A 136 -45.65 24.49 25.41
N LEU A 137 -46.26 24.17 26.56
CA LEU A 137 -47.58 24.67 26.95
C LEU A 137 -47.54 26.17 27.24
N GLU A 138 -46.54 26.67 27.96
CA GLU A 138 -46.32 28.10 28.21
C GLU A 138 -46.08 28.87 26.92
N ILE A 139 -45.29 28.33 25.99
CA ILE A 139 -45.08 28.91 24.66
C ILE A 139 -46.39 28.91 23.86
N ASN A 140 -47.19 27.85 23.94
CA ASN A 140 -48.47 27.80 23.25
C ASN A 140 -49.47 28.79 23.88
N VAL A 141 -49.51 28.90 25.21
CA VAL A 141 -50.30 29.88 25.97
C VAL A 141 -49.86 31.30 25.60
N ALA A 142 -48.55 31.58 25.53
CA ALA A 142 -48.00 32.87 25.11
C ALA A 142 -48.27 33.18 23.62
N LYS A 143 -48.28 32.17 22.76
CA LYS A 143 -48.67 32.31 21.34
C LYS A 143 -50.17 32.53 21.15
N THR A 144 -51.01 32.04 22.07
CA THR A 144 -52.46 32.27 22.09
C THR A 144 -52.88 33.45 22.96
N ALA A 145 -51.95 34.06 23.70
CA ALA A 145 -52.18 35.26 24.52
C ALA A 145 -52.31 36.60 23.75
N PRO A 146 -52.00 36.76 22.45
CA PRO A 146 -52.10 38.07 21.80
C PRO A 146 -53.50 38.40 21.25
N GLU A 147 -54.59 37.81 21.78
CA GLU A 147 -55.97 38.27 21.49
C GLU A 147 -56.70 38.90 22.68
N ARG A 148 -56.04 39.09 23.83
CA ARG A 148 -56.65 39.82 24.97
C ARG A 148 -55.62 40.68 25.70
N GLN A 149 -55.28 41.81 25.10
CA GLN A 149 -54.92 43.06 25.80
C GLN A 149 -54.65 44.13 24.74
N GLU A 150 -55.75 44.68 24.21
CA GLU A 150 -55.77 46.09 23.83
C GLU A 150 -55.67 46.92 25.11
N GLU A 151 -55.07 48.12 24.97
CA GLU A 151 -54.93 49.17 25.99
C GLU A 151 -53.74 49.01 26.97
N HIS A 152 -52.57 49.51 26.56
CA HIS A 152 -51.95 50.64 27.25
C HIS A 152 -50.87 51.30 26.38
N ALA A 153 -50.85 52.62 26.50
CA ALA A 153 -50.29 53.56 25.56
C ALA A 153 -48.76 53.76 25.69
N LEU A 154 -48.16 54.13 24.56
CA LEU A 154 -47.06 55.09 24.43
C LEU A 154 -45.77 54.76 25.19
N GLY A 155 -44.97 53.90 24.56
CA GLY A 155 -43.53 53.80 24.78
C GLY A 155 -42.88 53.11 23.59
N SER A 156 -42.10 53.85 22.81
CA SER A 156 -41.17 53.36 21.79
C SER A 156 -41.73 53.08 20.38
N GLU A 157 -42.16 54.13 19.68
CA GLU A 157 -42.17 54.13 18.20
C GLU A 157 -40.78 53.83 17.60
N ALA A 158 -39.71 54.06 18.37
CA ALA A 158 -38.35 53.67 18.03
C ALA A 158 -38.16 52.15 17.99
N GLU A 159 -38.71 51.37 18.94
CA GLU A 159 -38.62 49.90 18.94
C GLU A 159 -39.43 49.27 17.81
N LYS A 160 -40.62 49.80 17.49
CA LYS A 160 -41.41 49.33 16.34
C LYS A 160 -40.72 49.60 15.01
N GLN A 161 -40.03 50.73 14.87
CA GLN A 161 -39.21 51.01 13.69
C GLN A 161 -37.97 50.12 13.62
N LEU A 162 -37.34 49.81 14.76
CA LEU A 162 -36.18 48.92 14.85
C LEU A 162 -36.55 47.46 14.55
N GLU A 163 -37.70 46.98 15.02
CA GLU A 163 -38.23 45.65 14.68
C GLU A 163 -38.63 45.53 13.21
N LEU A 164 -39.23 46.58 12.63
CA LEU A 164 -39.51 46.66 11.19
C LEU A 164 -38.22 46.70 10.36
N GLN A 165 -37.18 47.39 10.82
CA GLN A 165 -35.86 47.40 10.19
C GLN A 165 -35.18 46.03 10.29
N LEU A 166 -35.16 45.40 11.47
CA LEU A 166 -34.64 44.04 11.68
C LEU A 166 -35.42 42.99 10.87
N GLY A 167 -36.74 43.13 10.75
CA GLY A 167 -37.57 42.27 9.91
C GLY A 167 -37.26 42.41 8.42
N LYS A 168 -37.05 43.65 7.95
CA LYS A 168 -36.62 43.93 6.57
C LYS A 168 -35.21 43.41 6.30
N GLU A 169 -34.27 43.58 7.24
CA GLU A 169 -32.90 43.06 7.12
C GLU A 169 -32.86 41.53 7.09
N LYS A 170 -33.66 40.86 7.93
CA LYS A 170 -33.82 39.39 7.89
C LYS A 170 -34.39 38.92 6.56
N LEU A 171 -35.43 39.58 6.04
CA LEU A 171 -36.00 39.26 4.72
C LEU A 171 -35.00 39.50 3.58
N VAL A 172 -34.16 40.54 3.67
CA VAL A 172 -33.08 40.78 2.70
C VAL A 172 -32.00 39.71 2.80
N ALA A 173 -31.62 39.28 4.00
CA ALA A 173 -30.67 38.18 4.21
C ALA A 173 -31.22 36.84 3.68
N GLU A 174 -32.50 36.56 3.89
CA GLU A 174 -33.19 35.38 3.35
C GLU A 174 -33.28 35.42 1.82
N LYS A 175 -33.59 36.58 1.23
CA LYS A 175 -33.58 36.74 -0.23
C LYS A 175 -32.18 36.57 -0.82
N LYS A 176 -31.14 37.13 -0.18
CA LYS A 176 -29.75 36.96 -0.60
C LYS A 176 -29.29 35.50 -0.48
N THR A 177 -29.64 34.81 0.60
CA THR A 177 -29.30 33.40 0.77
C THR A 177 -30.05 32.49 -0.19
N LYS A 178 -31.33 32.78 -0.51
CA LYS A 178 -32.08 32.08 -1.57
C LYS A 178 -31.46 32.30 -2.95
N ALA A 179 -31.16 33.55 -3.32
CA ALA A 179 -30.51 33.87 -4.59
C ALA A 179 -29.12 33.21 -4.71
N PHE A 180 -28.36 33.15 -3.61
CA PHE A 180 -27.07 32.45 -3.59
C PHE A 180 -27.23 30.93 -3.75
N ARG A 181 -28.25 30.33 -3.14
CA ARG A 181 -28.58 28.90 -3.34
C ARG A 181 -29.01 28.62 -4.76
N GLU A 182 -29.85 29.47 -5.35
CA GLU A 182 -30.28 29.36 -6.75
C GLU A 182 -29.09 29.47 -7.71
N ALA A 183 -28.18 30.41 -7.48
CA ALA A 183 -26.94 30.56 -8.26
C ALA A 183 -25.99 29.35 -8.10
N LEU A 184 -25.88 28.77 -6.91
CA LEU A 184 -25.11 27.54 -6.70
C LEU A 184 -25.74 26.35 -7.42
N MET A 185 -27.07 26.23 -7.39
CA MET A 185 -27.79 25.17 -8.09
C MET A 185 -27.69 25.33 -9.62
N SER A 186 -27.70 26.56 -10.14
CA SER A 186 -27.49 26.80 -11.58
C SER A 186 -26.05 26.47 -12.00
N GLN A 187 -25.04 26.82 -11.20
CA GLN A 187 -23.65 26.43 -11.46
C GLN A 187 -23.45 24.90 -11.41
N LEU A 188 -24.12 24.21 -10.48
CA LEU A 188 -24.12 22.74 -10.45
C LEU A 188 -24.83 22.15 -11.68
N ALA A 189 -25.94 22.74 -12.13
CA ALA A 189 -26.63 22.30 -13.34
C ALA A 189 -25.80 22.52 -14.61
N GLU A 190 -25.08 23.64 -14.71
CA GLU A 190 -24.18 23.92 -15.83
C GLU A 190 -22.97 23.00 -15.85
N THR A 191 -22.32 22.78 -14.70
CA THR A 191 -21.18 21.86 -14.59
C THR A 191 -21.56 20.40 -14.89
N THR A 192 -22.74 19.96 -14.44
CA THR A 192 -23.25 18.61 -14.78
C THR A 192 -23.59 18.49 -16.26
N LYS A 193 -24.18 19.52 -16.88
CA LYS A 193 -24.46 19.55 -18.32
C LYS A 193 -23.17 19.51 -19.14
N ASN A 194 -22.17 20.32 -18.78
CA ASN A 194 -20.87 20.36 -19.47
C ASN A 194 -20.15 19.02 -19.36
N ARG A 195 -20.16 18.40 -18.16
CA ARG A 195 -19.58 17.07 -17.95
C ARG A 195 -20.28 15.99 -18.78
N LEU A 196 -21.60 16.09 -18.93
CA LEU A 196 -22.37 15.14 -19.75
C LEU A 196 -22.10 15.33 -21.24
N GLN A 197 -21.91 16.57 -21.71
CA GLN A 197 -21.48 16.86 -23.08
C GLN A 197 -20.06 16.36 -23.36
N GLU A 198 -19.10 16.63 -22.47
CA GLU A 198 -17.73 16.10 -22.59
C GLU A 198 -17.74 14.56 -22.64
N GLN A 199 -18.55 13.90 -21.82
CA GLN A 199 -18.70 12.44 -21.86
C GLN A 199 -19.29 11.93 -23.17
N GLN A 200 -20.23 12.65 -23.78
CA GLN A 200 -20.79 12.26 -25.07
C GLN A 200 -19.77 12.46 -26.19
N GLU A 201 -19.00 13.54 -26.16
CA GLU A 201 -17.96 13.82 -27.13
C GLU A 201 -16.80 12.82 -27.05
N THR A 202 -16.33 12.48 -25.84
CA THR A 202 -15.27 11.47 -25.68
C THR A 202 -15.74 10.10 -26.15
N GLN A 203 -16.96 9.68 -25.81
CA GLN A 203 -17.53 8.43 -26.30
C GLN A 203 -17.66 8.40 -27.83
N ALA A 204 -18.01 9.53 -28.45
CA ALA A 204 -18.09 9.63 -29.90
C ALA A 204 -16.69 9.54 -30.56
N ARG A 205 -15.66 10.14 -29.95
CA ARG A 205 -14.26 10.06 -30.41
C ARG A 205 -13.71 8.64 -30.27
N GLU A 206 -13.85 8.03 -29.09
CA GLU A 206 -13.42 6.65 -28.83
C GLU A 206 -14.06 5.64 -29.79
N ARG A 207 -15.36 5.81 -30.10
CA ARG A 207 -16.05 4.95 -31.07
C ARG A 207 -15.50 5.11 -32.49
N ARG A 208 -15.13 6.32 -32.90
CA ARG A 208 -14.52 6.57 -34.21
C ARG A 208 -13.13 5.96 -34.29
N GLU A 209 -12.31 6.16 -33.26
CA GLU A 209 -10.97 5.57 -33.15
C GLU A 209 -11.01 4.04 -33.19
N LEU A 210 -11.95 3.41 -32.48
CA LEU A 210 -12.14 1.95 -32.53
C LEU A 210 -12.54 1.45 -33.93
N LEU A 211 -13.42 2.17 -34.63
CA LEU A 211 -13.81 1.82 -35.99
C LEU A 211 -12.66 1.98 -36.99
N GLU A 212 -11.81 2.99 -36.81
CA GLU A 212 -10.61 3.20 -37.62
C GLU A 212 -9.57 2.11 -37.39
N LEU A 213 -9.31 1.74 -36.13
CA LEU A 213 -8.41 0.65 -35.78
C LEU A 213 -8.89 -0.70 -36.35
N GLN A 214 -10.19 -0.99 -36.27
CA GLN A 214 -10.77 -2.21 -36.85
C GLN A 214 -10.60 -2.25 -38.38
N LYS A 215 -10.79 -1.12 -39.06
CA LYS A 215 -10.58 -1.02 -40.51
C LYS A 215 -9.12 -1.22 -40.90
N ASN A 216 -8.20 -0.60 -40.17
CA ASN A 216 -6.75 -0.73 -40.42
C ASN A 216 -6.30 -2.18 -40.20
N TYR A 217 -6.74 -2.81 -39.12
CA TYR A 217 -6.44 -4.21 -38.83
C TYR A 217 -6.98 -5.16 -39.92
N ALA A 218 -8.20 -4.92 -40.41
CA ALA A 218 -8.78 -5.72 -41.50
C ALA A 218 -7.99 -5.56 -42.83
N LEU A 219 -7.50 -4.35 -43.12
CA LEU A 219 -6.65 -4.07 -44.28
C LEU A 219 -5.27 -4.71 -44.14
N GLU A 220 -4.66 -4.68 -42.95
CA GLU A 220 -3.39 -5.36 -42.70
C GLU A 220 -3.52 -6.88 -42.89
N GLN A 221 -4.58 -7.48 -42.35
CA GLN A 221 -4.85 -8.90 -42.54
C GLN A 221 -5.06 -9.28 -44.02
N SER A 222 -5.76 -8.45 -44.80
CA SER A 222 -5.96 -8.73 -46.22
C SER A 222 -4.65 -8.63 -47.01
N GLN A 223 -3.80 -7.63 -46.71
CA GLN A 223 -2.48 -7.49 -47.33
C GLN A 223 -1.53 -8.63 -46.96
N GLU A 224 -1.56 -9.10 -45.72
CA GLU A 224 -0.79 -10.27 -45.29
C GLU A 224 -1.23 -11.55 -46.02
N ALA A 225 -2.54 -11.75 -46.14
CA ALA A 225 -3.09 -12.88 -46.88
C ALA A 225 -2.67 -12.85 -48.37
N GLU A 226 -2.69 -11.68 -49.01
CA GLU A 226 -2.22 -11.51 -50.38
C GLU A 226 -0.72 -11.81 -50.53
N LYS A 227 0.12 -11.31 -49.60
CA LYS A 227 1.56 -11.61 -49.59
C LYS A 227 1.84 -13.11 -49.44
N LEU A 228 1.10 -13.80 -48.58
CA LEU A 228 1.24 -15.25 -48.40
C LEU A 228 0.77 -16.01 -49.65
N ALA A 229 -0.30 -15.56 -50.32
CA ALA A 229 -0.76 -16.15 -51.56
C ALA A 229 0.28 -15.99 -52.70
N LEU A 230 0.93 -14.83 -52.80
CA LEU A 230 2.02 -14.59 -53.76
C LEU A 230 3.22 -15.48 -53.49
N ARG A 231 3.70 -15.56 -52.23
CA ARG A 231 4.79 -16.46 -51.84
C ARG A 231 4.46 -17.92 -52.16
N ARG A 232 3.22 -18.35 -51.96
CA ARG A 232 2.78 -19.72 -52.28
C ARG A 232 2.85 -20.00 -53.78
N LYS A 233 2.48 -19.03 -54.63
CA LYS A 233 2.61 -19.15 -56.09
C LYS A 233 4.08 -19.25 -56.52
N GLU A 234 4.95 -18.39 -56.00
CA GLU A 234 6.39 -18.42 -56.28
C GLU A 234 7.03 -19.75 -55.87
N LEU A 235 6.66 -20.28 -54.70
CA LEU A 235 7.12 -21.60 -54.24
C LEU A 235 6.60 -22.74 -55.14
N GLN A 236 5.35 -22.68 -55.62
CA GLN A 236 4.84 -23.67 -56.57
C GLN A 236 5.55 -23.61 -57.93
N GLU A 237 5.88 -22.41 -58.43
CA GLU A 237 6.62 -22.25 -59.68
C GLU A 237 8.06 -22.74 -59.57
N SER A 238 8.74 -22.45 -58.45
CA SER A 238 10.09 -22.98 -58.21
C SER A 238 10.09 -24.50 -58.06
N LEU A 239 9.08 -25.09 -57.41
CA LEU A 239 8.91 -26.55 -57.38
C LEU A 239 8.72 -27.14 -58.79
N LYS A 240 7.87 -26.53 -59.64
CA LYS A 240 7.70 -26.99 -61.03
C LYS A 240 8.99 -26.88 -61.85
N LYS A 241 9.78 -25.82 -61.67
CA LYS A 241 11.08 -25.66 -62.35
C LYS A 241 12.08 -26.73 -61.91
N THR A 242 12.15 -27.02 -60.61
CA THR A 242 13.08 -28.02 -60.09
C THR A 242 12.68 -29.45 -60.48
N THR A 243 11.38 -29.78 -60.54
CA THR A 243 10.92 -31.09 -61.02
C THR A 243 11.19 -31.28 -62.51
N ALA A 244 10.94 -30.25 -63.33
CA ALA A 244 11.26 -30.28 -64.76
C ALA A 244 12.76 -30.44 -65.03
N GLN A 245 13.62 -29.73 -64.27
CA GLN A 245 15.07 -29.89 -64.36
C GLN A 245 15.53 -31.31 -63.99
N LYS A 246 14.93 -31.92 -62.96
CA LYS A 246 15.23 -33.32 -62.58
C LYS A 246 14.83 -34.30 -63.68
N GLN A 247 13.65 -34.13 -64.29
CA GLN A 247 13.21 -34.97 -65.41
C GLN A 247 14.12 -34.82 -66.63
N ALA A 248 14.47 -33.59 -66.99
CA ALA A 248 15.41 -33.33 -68.09
C ALA A 248 16.80 -33.93 -67.83
N ALA A 249 17.30 -33.88 -66.59
CA ALA A 249 18.57 -34.51 -66.22
C ALA A 249 18.51 -36.05 -66.37
N LEU A 250 17.43 -36.68 -65.92
CA LEU A 250 17.22 -38.12 -66.06
C LEU A 250 17.13 -38.54 -67.54
N GLU A 251 16.48 -37.75 -68.39
CA GLU A 251 16.42 -38.02 -69.83
C GLU A 251 17.78 -37.86 -70.54
N ILE A 252 18.60 -36.89 -70.11
CA ILE A 252 19.95 -36.69 -70.63
C ILE A 252 20.88 -37.84 -70.21
N GLU A 253 20.77 -38.31 -68.98
CA GLU A 253 21.50 -39.49 -68.49
C GLU A 253 21.08 -40.77 -69.21
N ALA A 254 19.78 -40.97 -69.44
CA ALA A 254 19.27 -42.10 -70.21
C ALA A 254 19.78 -42.10 -71.66
N ARG A 255 19.90 -40.92 -72.31
CA ARG A 255 20.42 -40.79 -73.68
C ARG A 255 21.94 -40.98 -73.78
N LYS A 256 22.70 -40.66 -72.74
CA LYS A 256 24.18 -40.80 -72.74
C LYS A 256 24.67 -42.24 -72.53
N ASN A 257 23.83 -43.14 -72.01
CA ASN A 257 24.25 -44.48 -71.60
C ASN A 257 23.83 -45.61 -72.55
N VAL A 258 23.30 -45.30 -73.74
CA VAL A 258 23.00 -46.32 -74.76
C VAL A 258 24.26 -46.65 -75.57
N GLY A 259 24.84 -47.84 -75.34
CA GLY A 259 25.65 -48.53 -76.35
C GLY A 259 27.18 -48.40 -76.29
N ARG A 260 27.83 -48.49 -75.12
CA ARG A 260 29.29 -48.79 -75.08
C ARG A 260 29.60 -49.97 -74.15
N PRO A 261 30.50 -50.89 -74.55
CA PRO A 261 31.02 -51.91 -73.65
C PRO A 261 32.01 -51.27 -72.66
N GLN A 262 31.51 -50.90 -71.48
CA GLN A 262 32.22 -50.16 -70.44
C GLN A 262 32.93 -51.08 -69.43
N ARG A 263 33.68 -52.10 -69.85
CA ARG A 263 34.36 -52.97 -68.86
C ARG A 263 35.85 -52.65 -68.65
N GLY A 264 36.62 -52.39 -69.73
CA GLY A 264 38.06 -52.08 -69.59
C GLY A 264 38.42 -50.61 -69.30
N ILE A 265 37.58 -49.67 -69.76
CA ILE A 265 37.75 -48.23 -69.49
C ILE A 265 37.26 -47.88 -68.07
N LEU A 266 36.24 -48.57 -67.58
CA LEU A 266 35.64 -48.34 -66.26
C LEU A 266 36.60 -48.74 -65.12
N ASP A 267 37.36 -49.82 -65.30
CA ASP A 267 38.34 -50.30 -64.31
C ASP A 267 39.59 -49.39 -64.23
N SER A 268 40.00 -48.74 -65.33
CA SER A 268 41.13 -47.80 -65.34
C SER A 268 40.75 -46.39 -64.87
N PHE A 269 39.49 -45.98 -65.06
CA PHE A 269 38.97 -44.76 -64.45
C PHE A 269 38.59 -44.95 -62.99
N GLY A 270 38.23 -46.15 -62.54
CA GLY A 270 37.79 -46.45 -61.17
C GLY A 270 38.65 -45.81 -60.07
N PRO A 271 39.98 -45.99 -60.05
CA PRO A 271 40.84 -45.37 -59.04
C PRO A 271 40.90 -43.84 -59.15
N ARG A 272 40.86 -43.29 -60.37
CA ARG A 272 40.99 -41.86 -60.64
C ARG A 272 39.67 -41.12 -60.36
N THR A 273 38.54 -41.70 -60.73
CA THR A 273 37.21 -41.20 -60.39
C THR A 273 36.93 -41.40 -58.91
N ALA A 274 37.34 -42.52 -58.29
CA ALA A 274 37.25 -42.70 -56.85
C ALA A 274 38.09 -41.65 -56.09
N ALA A 275 39.29 -41.31 -56.57
CA ALA A 275 40.09 -40.25 -55.97
C ALA A 275 39.45 -38.86 -56.12
N PHE A 276 38.85 -38.55 -57.26
CA PHE A 276 38.10 -37.30 -57.47
C PHE A 276 36.85 -37.24 -56.59
N VAL A 277 36.06 -38.31 -56.53
CA VAL A 277 34.88 -38.42 -55.68
C VAL A 277 35.27 -38.33 -54.21
N ALA A 278 36.33 -39.02 -53.78
CA ALA A 278 36.84 -38.92 -52.40
C ALA A 278 37.31 -37.50 -52.07
N LYS A 279 37.97 -36.81 -53.00
CA LYS A 279 38.41 -35.43 -52.83
C LYS A 279 37.23 -34.46 -52.76
N ASP A 280 36.21 -34.63 -53.59
CA ASP A 280 35.01 -33.79 -53.55
C ASP A 280 34.13 -34.09 -52.33
N MET A 281 34.03 -35.36 -51.90
CA MET A 281 33.37 -35.72 -50.65
C MET A 281 34.10 -35.14 -49.45
N LYS A 282 35.45 -35.16 -49.45
CA LYS A 282 36.25 -34.50 -48.43
C LYS A 282 36.04 -32.99 -48.42
N ARG A 283 36.06 -32.33 -49.58
CA ARG A 283 35.75 -30.89 -49.70
C ARG A 283 34.36 -30.56 -49.17
N ARG A 284 33.34 -31.36 -49.48
CA ARG A 284 31.98 -31.18 -48.95
C ARG A 284 31.94 -31.38 -47.44
N ALA A 285 32.65 -32.38 -46.90
CA ALA A 285 32.75 -32.59 -45.47
C ALA A 285 33.45 -31.40 -44.78
N ASP A 286 34.55 -30.90 -45.34
CA ASP A 286 35.27 -29.73 -44.85
C ASP A 286 34.38 -28.46 -44.91
N GLU A 287 33.60 -28.27 -45.98
CA GLU A 287 32.61 -27.18 -46.09
C GLU A 287 31.49 -27.29 -45.05
N ILE A 288 30.98 -28.49 -44.79
CA ILE A 288 29.97 -28.73 -43.76
C ILE A 288 30.55 -28.42 -42.38
N GLN A 289 31.75 -28.93 -42.07
CA GLN A 289 32.43 -28.62 -40.80
C GLN A 289 32.70 -27.12 -40.64
N ALA A 290 33.12 -26.43 -41.70
CA ALA A 290 33.31 -24.98 -41.65
C ALA A 290 31.99 -24.24 -41.39
N ARG A 291 30.87 -24.70 -41.95
CA ARG A 291 29.53 -24.15 -41.66
C ARG A 291 29.09 -24.42 -40.24
N GLU A 292 29.37 -25.60 -39.69
CA GLU A 292 29.07 -25.96 -38.30
C GLU A 292 29.89 -25.14 -37.30
N ILE A 293 31.18 -24.93 -37.57
CA ILE A 293 32.04 -24.07 -36.73
C ILE A 293 31.53 -22.63 -36.78
N ASN A 294 31.19 -22.11 -37.97
CA ASN A 294 30.66 -20.76 -38.10
C ASN A 294 29.28 -20.61 -37.45
N SER A 295 28.39 -21.60 -37.55
CA SER A 295 27.08 -21.54 -36.91
C SER A 295 27.19 -21.61 -35.38
N ALA A 296 28.11 -22.42 -34.85
CA ALA A 296 28.41 -22.47 -33.42
C ALA A 296 28.97 -21.13 -32.92
N ARG A 297 29.90 -20.52 -33.68
CA ARG A 297 30.45 -19.19 -33.36
C ARG A 297 29.36 -18.11 -33.35
N LEU A 298 28.53 -18.05 -34.40
CA LEU A 298 27.42 -17.10 -34.48
C LEU A 298 26.40 -17.35 -33.35
N GLY A 299 26.17 -18.61 -32.98
CA GLY A 299 25.34 -18.98 -31.83
C GLY A 299 25.89 -18.42 -30.52
N ALA A 300 27.19 -18.55 -30.28
CA ALA A 300 27.85 -17.98 -29.10
C ALA A 300 27.80 -16.45 -29.07
N GLU A 301 28.03 -15.78 -30.20
CA GLU A 301 27.92 -14.33 -30.33
C GLU A 301 26.47 -13.85 -30.06
N LEU A 302 25.45 -14.56 -30.58
CA LEU A 302 24.04 -14.26 -30.28
C LEU A 302 23.67 -14.47 -28.81
N SER A 303 24.19 -15.53 -28.19
CA SER A 303 24.00 -15.77 -26.75
C SER A 303 24.64 -14.65 -25.92
N GLN A 304 25.80 -14.15 -26.32
CA GLN A 304 26.45 -13.03 -25.64
C GLN A 304 25.62 -11.74 -25.77
N ILE A 305 25.15 -11.41 -26.98
CA ILE A 305 24.28 -10.24 -27.21
C ILE A 305 23.00 -10.31 -26.38
N ARG A 306 22.41 -11.51 -26.21
CA ARG A 306 21.23 -11.69 -25.36
C ARG A 306 21.52 -11.41 -23.89
N ARG A 307 22.61 -11.95 -23.35
CA ARG A 307 23.04 -11.68 -21.96
C ARG A 307 23.32 -10.20 -21.76
N ASP A 308 24.02 -9.56 -22.70
CA ASP A 308 24.32 -8.13 -22.60
C ASP A 308 23.03 -7.28 -22.60
N ARG A 309 22.00 -7.68 -23.38
CA ARG A 309 20.67 -7.03 -23.33
C ARG A 309 19.97 -7.25 -22.00
N GLU A 310 19.93 -8.48 -21.50
CA GLU A 310 19.33 -8.81 -20.20
C GLU A 310 19.98 -8.00 -19.07
N THR A 311 21.32 -7.91 -19.04
CA THR A 311 22.03 -7.09 -18.05
C THR A 311 21.75 -5.59 -18.17
N ASN A 312 21.58 -5.07 -19.39
CA ASN A 312 21.20 -3.67 -19.59
C ASN A 312 19.76 -3.42 -19.11
N ASP A 313 18.84 -4.33 -19.38
CA ASP A 313 17.45 -4.22 -18.91
C ASP A 313 17.38 -4.25 -17.38
N GLU A 314 18.17 -5.12 -16.74
CA GLU A 314 18.33 -5.15 -15.27
C GLU A 314 18.86 -3.80 -14.74
N LEU A 315 19.90 -3.24 -15.37
CA LEU A 315 20.42 -1.92 -14.99
C LEU A 315 19.39 -0.79 -15.16
N PHE A 316 18.56 -0.85 -16.20
CA PHE A 316 17.48 0.11 -16.39
C PHE A 316 16.41 0.00 -15.30
N ILE A 317 16.04 -1.22 -14.92
CA ILE A 317 15.10 -1.47 -13.82
C ILE A 317 15.67 -0.91 -12.52
N ASP A 318 16.92 -1.22 -12.18
CA ASP A 318 17.60 -0.71 -10.98
C ASP A 318 17.64 0.83 -10.93
N LEU A 319 17.92 1.48 -12.07
CA LEU A 319 17.89 2.94 -12.17
C LEU A 319 16.48 3.51 -11.93
N LEU A 320 15.46 2.90 -12.52
CA LEU A 320 14.06 3.31 -12.33
C LEU A 320 13.60 3.12 -10.89
N GLU A 321 13.98 2.02 -10.24
CA GLU A 321 13.68 1.78 -8.82
C GLU A 321 14.36 2.82 -7.92
N ARG A 322 15.64 3.12 -8.17
CA ARG A 322 16.36 4.17 -7.42
C ARG A 322 15.72 5.54 -7.60
N GLU A 323 15.33 5.91 -8.83
CA GLU A 323 14.62 7.17 -9.08
C GLU A 323 13.26 7.22 -8.39
N TYR A 324 12.52 6.12 -8.41
CA TYR A 324 11.23 6.02 -7.74
C TYR A 324 11.39 6.20 -6.22
N HIS A 325 12.34 5.50 -5.61
CA HIS A 325 12.65 5.64 -4.19
C HIS A 325 13.13 7.06 -3.83
N ALA A 326 13.93 7.69 -4.67
CA ALA A 326 14.36 9.08 -4.46
C ALA A 326 13.17 10.05 -4.50
N LYS A 327 12.24 9.88 -5.45
CA LYS A 327 11.01 10.69 -5.55
C LYS A 327 10.11 10.49 -4.33
N ASP A 328 9.94 9.27 -3.86
CA ASP A 328 9.11 8.99 -2.69
C ASP A 328 9.73 9.46 -1.38
N SER A 329 11.06 9.32 -1.23
CA SER A 329 11.81 9.93 -0.13
C SER A 329 11.63 11.45 -0.10
N LYS A 330 11.73 12.11 -1.26
CA LYS A 330 11.49 13.57 -1.37
C LYS A 330 10.09 13.95 -0.91
N LYS A 331 9.04 13.26 -1.39
CA LYS A 331 7.65 13.48 -0.94
C LYS A 331 7.49 13.27 0.57
N PHE A 332 8.18 12.27 1.13
CA PHE A 332 8.14 12.00 2.57
C PHE A 332 8.79 13.13 3.37
N LEU A 333 9.95 13.62 2.93
CA LEU A 333 10.61 14.77 3.55
C LEU A 333 9.77 16.06 3.45
N GLU A 334 9.11 16.30 2.32
CA GLU A 334 8.18 17.43 2.15
C GLU A 334 6.99 17.34 3.13
N LYS A 335 6.44 16.15 3.35
CA LYS A 335 5.39 15.93 4.36
C LYS A 335 5.89 16.22 5.78
N ILE A 336 7.10 15.78 6.12
CA ILE A 336 7.72 16.07 7.43
C ILE A 336 7.90 17.58 7.61
N ALA A 337 8.45 18.27 6.59
CA ALA A 337 8.64 19.71 6.64
C ALA A 337 7.31 20.46 6.84
N ALA A 338 6.25 20.06 6.12
CA ALA A 338 4.91 20.62 6.28
C ALA A 338 4.33 20.39 7.69
N GLN A 339 4.50 19.18 8.25
CA GLN A 339 4.08 18.86 9.62
C GLN A 339 4.85 19.68 10.66
N GLN A 340 6.17 19.83 10.49
CA GLN A 340 6.99 20.66 11.36
C GLN A 340 6.55 22.12 11.30
N ALA A 341 6.34 22.68 10.11
CA ALA A 341 5.84 24.04 9.93
C ALA A 341 4.48 24.24 10.63
N ALA A 342 3.55 23.29 10.48
CA ALA A 342 2.26 23.33 11.16
C ALA A 342 2.41 23.24 12.69
N SER A 343 3.33 22.42 13.18
CA SER A 343 3.64 22.33 14.61
C SER A 343 4.20 23.64 15.17
N TYR A 344 5.09 24.31 14.43
CA TYR A 344 5.63 25.61 14.83
C TYR A 344 4.54 26.69 14.84
N ALA A 345 3.68 26.75 13.81
CA ALA A 345 2.56 27.68 13.77
C ALA A 345 1.58 27.46 14.93
N ASN A 346 1.26 26.19 15.25
CA ASN A 346 0.43 25.85 16.42
C ASN A 346 1.10 26.27 17.73
N ARG A 347 2.42 26.04 17.87
CA ARG A 347 3.17 26.47 19.07
C ARG A 347 3.14 27.97 19.24
N GLU A 348 3.30 28.73 18.16
CA GLU A 348 3.22 30.19 18.17
C GLU A 348 1.82 30.68 18.56
N GLN A 349 0.76 30.09 17.99
CA GLN A 349 -0.62 30.40 18.39
C GLN A 349 -0.88 30.10 19.87
N VAL A 350 -0.40 28.97 20.39
CA VAL A 350 -0.53 28.63 21.82
C VAL A 350 0.25 29.62 22.69
N CYS A 351 1.44 30.06 22.26
CA CYS A 351 2.18 31.11 22.96
C CYS A 351 1.41 32.42 23.00
N LEU A 352 0.82 32.86 21.88
CA LEU A 352 -0.02 34.06 21.81
C LEU A 352 -1.28 33.95 22.67
N GLN A 353 -1.92 32.79 22.71
CA GLN A 353 -3.06 32.54 23.60
C GLN A 353 -2.63 32.61 25.07
N ARG A 354 -1.44 32.09 25.42
CA ARG A 354 -0.90 32.17 26.78
C ARG A 354 -0.58 33.61 27.18
N THR A 355 0.01 34.41 26.30
CA THR A 355 0.27 35.83 26.59
C THR A 355 -1.02 36.62 26.75
N ALA A 356 -2.02 36.40 25.89
CA ALA A 356 -3.34 36.99 26.04
C ALA A 356 -4.04 36.57 27.35
N ALA A 357 -4.01 35.28 27.69
CA ALA A 357 -4.57 34.80 28.96
C ALA A 357 -3.84 35.38 30.17
N LYS A 358 -2.51 35.56 30.09
CA LYS A 358 -1.72 36.22 31.12
C LYS A 358 -2.13 37.69 31.29
N TYR A 359 -2.29 38.41 30.19
CA TYR A 359 -2.76 39.80 30.19
C TYR A 359 -4.13 39.93 30.87
N PHE A 360 -5.10 39.08 30.52
CA PHE A 360 -6.39 39.11 31.19
C PHE A 360 -6.26 38.79 32.68
N ARG A 361 -5.49 37.75 33.07
CA ARG A 361 -5.26 37.44 34.48
C ARG A 361 -4.64 38.61 35.25
N GLU A 362 -3.67 39.30 34.67
CA GLU A 362 -3.03 40.48 35.26
C GLU A 362 -4.04 41.64 35.40
N GLN A 363 -4.91 41.86 34.41
CA GLN A 363 -6.01 42.83 34.54
C GLN A 363 -7.00 42.46 35.64
N TRP A 364 -7.44 41.21 35.72
CA TRP A 364 -8.33 40.73 36.78
C TRP A 364 -7.68 40.86 38.16
N ALA A 365 -6.38 40.58 38.28
CA ALA A 365 -5.62 40.78 39.50
C ALA A 365 -5.51 42.26 39.86
N ALA A 366 -5.26 43.16 38.90
CA ALA A 366 -5.21 44.60 39.13
C ALA A 366 -6.57 45.15 39.61
N ILE A 367 -7.67 44.74 38.97
CA ILE A 367 -9.03 45.08 39.41
C ILE A 367 -9.29 44.53 40.82
N GLY A 368 -8.91 43.29 41.09
CA GLY A 368 -9.08 42.64 42.39
C GLY A 368 -8.19 43.17 43.51
N ASN A 369 -7.07 43.84 43.19
CA ASN A 369 -6.18 44.51 44.15
C ASN A 369 -6.66 45.93 44.50
N ASN A 370 -7.46 46.55 43.64
CA ASN A 370 -8.06 47.88 43.89
C ASN A 370 -9.32 47.84 44.75
N ILE A 371 -9.85 46.65 45.05
CA ILE A 371 -10.95 46.47 46.01
C ILE A 371 -10.35 46.54 47.42
N PRO A 372 -10.78 47.48 48.29
CA PRO A 372 -10.31 47.55 49.67
C PRO A 372 -10.57 46.20 50.37
N ARG A 373 -9.50 45.50 50.76
CA ARG A 373 -9.61 44.21 51.46
C ARG A 373 -9.47 44.44 52.94
N ASP A 374 -10.52 44.11 53.67
CA ASP A 374 -10.50 44.13 55.12
C ASP A 374 -9.87 42.83 55.64
N SER A 375 -8.76 42.97 56.38
CA SER A 375 -7.90 41.86 56.84
C SER A 375 -8.61 40.84 57.73
N THR A 376 -9.78 41.22 58.25
CA THR A 376 -10.65 40.40 59.10
C THR A 376 -11.79 39.72 58.32
N SER A 377 -11.95 40.02 57.03
CA SER A 377 -13.02 39.47 56.20
C SER A 377 -12.84 37.98 55.92
N PHE A 378 -13.96 37.25 55.84
CA PHE A 378 -13.96 35.83 55.50
C PHE A 378 -13.31 35.57 54.13
N GLY A 379 -13.54 36.45 53.16
CA GLY A 379 -12.97 36.33 51.80
C GLY A 379 -11.45 36.38 51.79
N GLU A 380 -10.83 37.26 52.59
CA GLU A 380 -9.37 37.36 52.65
C GLU A 380 -8.74 36.17 53.39
N ARG A 381 -9.40 35.65 54.43
CA ARG A 381 -8.98 34.39 55.07
C ARG A 381 -9.04 33.20 54.10
N GLN A 382 -10.11 33.07 53.32
CA GLN A 382 -10.22 32.05 52.27
C GLN A 382 -9.17 32.23 51.17
N HIS A 383 -8.90 33.47 50.76
CA HIS A 383 -7.85 33.76 49.78
C HIS A 383 -6.47 33.37 50.28
N ARG A 384 -6.09 33.72 51.52
CA ARG A 384 -4.80 33.34 52.13
C ARG A 384 -4.63 31.82 52.23
N LEU A 385 -5.69 31.13 52.62
CA LEU A 385 -5.72 29.67 52.73
C LEU A 385 -5.58 29.01 51.34
N ASN A 386 -6.27 29.55 50.33
CA ASN A 386 -6.14 29.10 48.94
C ASN A 386 -4.77 29.40 48.33
N THR A 387 -4.16 30.57 48.61
CA THR A 387 -2.80 30.86 48.14
C THR A 387 -1.78 29.91 48.73
N GLY A 388 -1.89 29.58 50.04
CA GLY A 388 -1.04 28.58 50.68
C GLY A 388 -1.23 27.19 50.09
N ARG A 389 -2.48 26.77 49.87
CA ARG A 389 -2.81 25.47 49.24
C ARG A 389 -2.30 25.38 47.80
N ASN A 390 -2.40 26.46 47.02
CA ASN A 390 -1.91 26.51 45.65
C ASN A 390 -0.38 26.48 45.59
N ALA A 391 0.31 27.16 46.49
CA ALA A 391 1.77 27.10 46.60
C ALA A 391 2.24 25.68 46.92
N MET A 392 1.61 25.04 47.91
CA MET A 392 1.90 23.64 48.29
C MET A 392 1.64 22.66 47.13
N MET A 393 0.51 22.82 46.42
CA MET A 393 0.20 21.98 45.25
C MET A 393 1.21 22.18 44.12
N HIS A 394 1.67 23.41 43.88
CA HIS A 394 2.70 23.68 42.89
C HIS A 394 4.02 23.00 43.27
N GLU A 395 4.44 23.09 44.53
CA GLU A 395 5.66 22.44 45.01
C GLU A 395 5.59 20.92 44.83
N LYS A 396 4.48 20.30 45.24
CA LYS A 396 4.24 18.86 45.06
C LYS A 396 4.23 18.44 43.59
N ASN A 397 3.66 19.26 42.69
CA ASN A 397 3.67 18.98 41.26
C ASN A 397 5.09 19.05 40.67
N MET A 398 5.90 20.01 41.09
CA MET A 398 7.30 20.12 40.64
C MET A 398 8.12 18.92 41.12
N GLN A 399 7.92 18.48 42.37
CA GLN A 399 8.54 17.27 42.91
C GLN A 399 8.13 16.03 42.12
N CYS A 400 6.83 15.83 41.85
CA CYS A 400 6.33 14.71 41.05
C CYS A 400 6.92 14.70 39.63
N HIS A 401 7.03 15.87 38.99
CA HIS A 401 7.68 15.97 37.67
C HIS A 401 9.16 15.61 37.73
N HIS A 402 9.86 16.01 38.80
CA HIS A 402 11.26 15.66 39.00
C HIS A 402 11.43 14.14 39.18
N GLU A 403 10.65 13.51 40.07
CA GLU A 403 10.63 12.07 40.30
C GLU A 403 10.33 11.27 39.03
N MET A 404 9.37 11.74 38.21
CA MET A 404 9.04 11.11 36.93
C MET A 404 10.20 11.16 35.93
N VAL A 405 10.96 12.26 35.90
CA VAL A 405 12.16 12.40 35.06
C VAL A 405 13.26 11.47 35.54
N GLU A 406 13.52 11.42 36.84
CA GLU A 406 14.51 10.50 37.43
C GLU A 406 14.17 9.04 37.16
N LEU A 407 12.90 8.65 37.30
CA LEU A 407 12.43 7.29 37.02
C LEU A 407 12.55 6.96 35.52
N ALA A 408 12.31 7.91 34.63
CA ALA A 408 12.53 7.73 33.19
C ALA A 408 14.02 7.52 32.86
N ILE A 409 14.92 8.26 33.51
CA ILE A 409 16.37 8.10 33.37
C ILE A 409 16.81 6.73 33.90
N ALA A 410 16.36 6.34 35.10
CA ALA A 410 16.66 5.03 35.69
C ALA A 410 16.19 3.87 34.80
N ASN A 411 14.97 3.95 34.25
CA ASN A 411 14.46 2.97 33.29
C ASN A 411 15.29 2.90 32.01
N LYS A 412 15.79 4.04 31.50
CA LYS A 412 16.68 4.06 30.34
C LYS A 412 18.00 3.36 30.64
N HIS A 413 18.58 3.58 31.83
CA HIS A 413 19.79 2.88 32.27
C HIS A 413 19.55 1.38 32.43
N ARG A 414 18.43 0.98 33.03
CA ARG A 414 18.05 -0.44 33.16
C ARG A 414 17.93 -1.13 31.80
N ARG A 415 17.22 -0.52 30.84
CA ARG A 415 17.09 -1.08 29.49
C ARG A 415 18.43 -1.23 28.77
N LYS A 416 19.36 -0.29 28.98
CA LYS A 416 20.72 -0.39 28.43
C LYS A 416 21.48 -1.55 29.07
N ALA A 417 21.43 -1.67 30.39
CA ALA A 417 22.07 -2.77 31.12
C ALA A 417 21.49 -4.14 30.69
N ASP A 418 20.17 -4.25 30.52
CA ASP A 418 19.52 -5.47 30.03
C ASP A 418 19.96 -5.82 28.58
N ALA A 419 20.11 -4.80 27.72
CA ALA A 419 20.61 -4.99 26.35
C ALA A 419 22.10 -5.41 26.33
N GLU A 420 22.93 -4.83 27.20
CA GLU A 420 24.34 -5.22 27.34
C GLU A 420 24.47 -6.65 27.88
N ALA A 421 23.63 -7.04 28.84
CA ALA A 421 23.59 -8.41 29.36
C ALA A 421 23.19 -9.42 28.28
N THR A 422 22.19 -9.11 27.44
CA THR A 422 21.80 -10.00 26.33
C THR A 422 22.90 -10.12 25.28
N CYS A 423 23.56 -9.02 24.91
CA CYS A 423 24.75 -9.05 24.05
C CYS A 423 25.90 -9.88 24.65
N GLY A 424 26.11 -9.79 25.97
CA GLY A 424 27.08 -10.62 26.67
C GLY A 424 26.76 -12.11 26.54
N ILE A 425 25.52 -12.51 26.80
CA ILE A 425 25.07 -13.90 26.70
C ILE A 425 25.19 -14.42 25.25
N THR A 426 24.76 -13.64 24.25
CA THR A 426 24.86 -14.08 22.84
C THR A 426 26.30 -14.23 22.39
N SER A 427 27.19 -13.33 22.82
CA SER A 427 28.62 -13.45 22.53
C SER A 427 29.25 -14.69 23.18
N ALA A 428 28.87 -15.01 24.43
CA ALA A 428 29.33 -16.20 25.12
C ALA A 428 28.83 -17.49 24.47
N LEU A 429 27.55 -17.53 24.05
CA LEU A 429 26.99 -18.66 23.30
C LEU A 429 27.71 -18.86 21.96
N ALA A 430 27.99 -17.78 21.23
CA ALA A 430 28.75 -17.87 19.99
C ALA A 430 30.17 -18.39 20.20
N GLN A 431 30.83 -17.99 21.30
CA GLN A 431 32.15 -18.52 21.67
C GLN A 431 32.09 -20.01 22.01
N LEU A 432 31.09 -20.45 22.77
CA LEU A 432 30.88 -21.87 23.09
C LEU A 432 30.62 -22.69 21.83
N GLN A 433 29.74 -22.23 20.93
CA GLN A 433 29.47 -22.92 19.68
C GLN A 433 30.72 -23.02 18.80
N ASN A 434 31.51 -21.95 18.71
CA ASN A 434 32.79 -22.00 17.98
C ASN A 434 33.77 -23.01 18.60
N ALA A 435 33.82 -23.12 19.93
CA ALA A 435 34.67 -24.09 20.61
C ALA A 435 34.20 -25.53 20.36
N GLU A 436 32.88 -25.77 20.39
CA GLU A 436 32.29 -27.07 20.05
C GLU A 436 32.56 -27.44 18.58
N ASP A 437 32.36 -26.51 17.64
CA ASP A 437 32.65 -26.73 16.22
C ASP A 437 34.13 -27.04 15.98
N LEU A 438 35.05 -26.41 16.73
CA LEU A 438 36.47 -26.73 16.67
C LEU A 438 36.75 -28.13 17.20
N ALA A 439 36.18 -28.51 18.35
CA ALA A 439 36.32 -29.86 18.91
C ALA A 439 35.77 -30.94 17.95
N VAL A 440 34.61 -30.68 17.32
CA VAL A 440 34.02 -31.57 16.31
C VAL A 440 34.92 -31.68 15.09
N LYS A 441 35.51 -30.58 14.61
CA LYS A 441 36.47 -30.61 13.49
C LYS A 441 37.73 -31.40 13.86
N GLU A 442 38.24 -31.27 15.08
CA GLU A 442 39.40 -32.01 15.57
C GLU A 442 39.12 -33.51 15.65
N GLU A 443 37.98 -33.92 16.23
CA GLU A 443 37.57 -35.32 16.29
C GLU A 443 37.25 -35.89 14.91
N ARG A 444 36.64 -35.10 14.03
CA ARG A 444 36.43 -35.47 12.62
C ARG A 444 37.76 -35.73 11.91
N LEU A 445 38.75 -34.86 12.09
CA LEU A 445 40.11 -35.08 11.56
C LEU A 445 40.78 -36.31 12.19
N ARG A 446 40.57 -36.55 13.48
CA ARG A 446 41.09 -37.73 14.19
C ARG A 446 40.53 -39.03 13.61
N MET A 447 39.22 -39.11 13.39
CA MET A 447 38.57 -40.26 12.75
C MET A 447 39.06 -40.47 11.32
N LEU A 448 39.22 -39.38 10.55
CA LEU A 448 39.76 -39.49 9.19
C LEU A 448 41.21 -39.97 9.18
N ARG A 449 42.03 -39.61 10.19
CA ARG A 449 43.42 -40.09 10.30
C ARG A 449 43.53 -41.57 10.64
N SER A 450 42.54 -42.17 11.30
CA SER A 450 42.56 -43.60 11.61
C SER A 450 42.23 -44.50 10.43
N GLU A 451 41.64 -43.94 9.36
CA GLU A 451 41.28 -44.71 8.17
C GLU A 451 42.47 -44.86 7.20
N PRO A 452 42.58 -45.99 6.48
CA PRO A 452 43.62 -46.20 5.49
C PRO A 452 43.46 -45.26 4.29
N ARG A 453 44.59 -44.87 3.68
CA ARG A 453 44.63 -43.89 2.57
C ARG A 453 43.79 -44.29 1.36
N GLU A 454 43.67 -45.58 1.08
CA GLU A 454 42.87 -46.12 -0.02
C GLU A 454 41.37 -45.81 0.18
N VAL A 455 40.87 -45.92 1.42
CA VAL A 455 39.50 -45.58 1.77
C VAL A 455 39.29 -44.07 1.66
N LEU A 456 40.22 -43.26 2.17
CA LEU A 456 40.14 -41.80 2.09
C LEU A 456 40.09 -41.28 0.64
N ASN A 457 40.86 -41.90 -0.26
CA ASN A 457 40.86 -41.55 -1.69
C ASN A 457 39.59 -42.00 -2.43
N ALA A 458 38.85 -42.98 -1.89
CA ALA A 458 37.58 -43.44 -2.45
C ALA A 458 36.37 -42.61 -1.99
N ILE A 459 36.54 -41.76 -0.96
CA ILE A 459 35.48 -40.84 -0.49
C ILE A 459 35.18 -39.81 -1.58
N ARG A 460 33.90 -39.46 -1.75
CA ARG A 460 33.48 -38.48 -2.74
C ARG A 460 34.17 -37.13 -2.49
N PRO A 461 34.69 -36.43 -3.53
CA PRO A 461 35.47 -35.20 -3.36
C PRO A 461 34.78 -34.05 -2.62
N PHE A 462 33.45 -34.02 -2.56
CA PHE A 462 32.68 -32.98 -1.86
C PHE A 462 32.32 -33.32 -0.41
N ALA A 463 32.59 -34.55 0.04
CA ALA A 463 32.29 -34.97 1.41
C ALA A 463 33.34 -34.47 2.42
N LEU A 464 34.56 -34.19 1.94
CA LEU A 464 35.68 -33.66 2.72
C LEU A 464 35.78 -32.14 2.55
N THR A 465 36.13 -31.44 3.62
CA THR A 465 36.34 -29.99 3.56
C THR A 465 37.71 -29.66 2.96
N ALA A 466 37.87 -28.46 2.39
CA ALA A 466 39.14 -28.04 1.80
C ALA A 466 40.31 -28.09 2.79
N SER A 467 40.06 -27.79 4.07
CA SER A 467 41.05 -27.93 5.15
C SER A 467 41.39 -29.38 5.48
N GLU A 468 40.45 -30.30 5.34
CA GLU A 468 40.72 -31.73 5.54
C GLU A 468 41.62 -32.28 4.44
N HIS A 469 41.38 -31.88 3.18
CA HIS A 469 42.22 -32.26 2.05
C HIS A 469 43.67 -31.81 2.21
N THR A 470 43.90 -30.60 2.71
CA THR A 470 45.26 -30.08 2.94
C THR A 470 45.94 -30.77 4.13
N VAL A 471 45.24 -30.95 5.24
CA VAL A 471 45.81 -31.57 6.45
C VAL A 471 46.11 -33.06 6.26
N LEU A 472 45.33 -33.78 5.45
CA LEU A 472 45.51 -35.21 5.18
C LEU A 472 46.37 -35.50 3.94
N ASN A 473 46.84 -34.47 3.23
CA ASN A 473 47.63 -34.57 2.00
C ASN A 473 46.97 -35.50 0.95
N LEU A 474 45.67 -35.36 0.74
CA LEU A 474 44.93 -36.15 -0.24
C LEU A 474 45.07 -35.53 -1.63
N GLU A 475 45.23 -36.36 -2.66
CA GLU A 475 45.29 -35.88 -4.04
C GLU A 475 43.92 -35.29 -4.42
N THR A 476 43.85 -33.97 -4.60
CA THR A 476 42.67 -33.34 -5.19
C THR A 476 42.58 -33.84 -6.63
N SER A 477 41.59 -34.68 -6.94
CA SER A 477 41.45 -35.23 -8.28
C SER A 477 41.26 -34.07 -9.26
N LYS A 478 42.31 -33.71 -10.01
CA LYS A 478 42.27 -32.78 -11.15
C LYS A 478 41.58 -33.41 -12.36
N ARG A 479 40.46 -34.10 -12.15
CA ARG A 479 39.62 -34.67 -13.21
C ARG A 479 38.18 -34.27 -12.97
N ILE A 480 37.81 -33.12 -13.54
CA ILE A 480 36.54 -32.99 -14.25
C ILE A 480 36.89 -33.06 -15.73
#